data_AF-A0A813IF14-F1
#
_entry.id   AF-A0A813IF14-F1
#
_cell.length_a   1.000
_cell.length_b   1.000
_cell.length_c   1.000
_cell.angle_alpha   90.00
_cell.angle_beta   90.00
_cell.angle_gamma   90.00
#
_symmetry.space_group_name_H-M   'P 1'
#
loop_
_entity.id
_entity.type
_entity.pdbx_description
1 polymer ?
#
loop_
_entity_poly.entity_id
_entity_poly.type
_entity_poly.pdbx_seq_one_letter_code
_entity_poly.pdbx_strand_id
1 'polypeptide(L)'
;ALIGKQGARVMSLADGRRKMSKSDPNEDTRINVVDEADAIKRKVKRCTTDTIVGIELNNPDRPEAANLLKLLALVTESTPEEAEASCRDDNWGTFKGKLTEALVEYLTPIQSRYKRLLGDETYLKERLEVGQIRAREVAGETLSNVEKAMGIGL
;
A
#
# COMPACT_ATOMS: atom_id res chain seq x y z
N ALA A 1 -9.32 11.41 13.10
CA ALA A 1 -8.21 10.58 13.59
C ALA A 1 -7.20 10.42 12.45
N LEU A 2 -5.89 10.57 12.72
CA LEU A 2 -4.81 10.40 11.72
C LEU A 2 -4.61 8.96 11.24
N ILE A 3 -5.42 8.02 11.72
CA ILE A 3 -5.45 6.63 11.30
C ILE A 3 -6.77 6.39 10.60
N GLY A 4 -6.72 6.05 9.31
CA GLY A 4 -7.90 5.67 8.53
C GLY A 4 -8.59 4.45 9.14
N LYS A 5 -9.93 4.44 9.14
CA LYS A 5 -10.71 3.30 9.64
C LYS A 5 -10.50 2.01 8.82
N GLN A 6 -10.02 2.15 7.58
CA GLN A 6 -9.74 1.07 6.64
C GLN A 6 -8.31 1.21 6.10
N GLY A 7 -7.68 0.11 5.67
CA GLY A 7 -6.32 0.11 5.10
C GLY A 7 -5.18 0.31 6.09
N ALA A 8 -5.45 0.47 7.39
CA ALA A 8 -4.41 0.66 8.42
C ALA A 8 -3.43 -0.53 8.52
N ARG A 9 -3.85 -1.73 8.09
CA ARG A 9 -3.02 -2.93 8.08
C ARG A 9 -3.37 -3.84 6.91
N VAL A 10 -2.52 -3.79 5.88
CA VAL A 10 -2.53 -4.74 4.75
C VAL A 10 -1.53 -5.85 5.05
N MET A 11 -1.94 -7.11 4.83
CA MET A 11 -1.14 -8.29 5.16
C MET A 11 -0.38 -8.79 3.93
N SER A 12 0.63 -9.61 4.18
CA SER A 12 1.47 -10.21 3.14
C SER A 12 0.62 -11.05 2.18
N LEU A 13 0.98 -11.03 0.90
CA LEU A 13 0.38 -11.91 -0.10
C LEU A 13 0.73 -13.39 0.12
N ALA A 14 1.79 -13.67 0.89
CA ALA A 14 2.22 -15.04 1.17
C ALA A 14 1.71 -15.57 2.52
N ASP A 15 1.35 -14.69 3.46
CA ASP A 15 0.91 -15.04 4.81
C ASP A 15 -0.07 -13.97 5.34
N GLY A 16 -1.35 -14.33 5.45
CA GLY A 16 -2.42 -13.43 5.88
C GLY A 16 -2.31 -12.97 7.34
N ARG A 17 -1.39 -13.54 8.14
CA ARG A 17 -1.14 -13.18 9.55
C ARG A 17 0.07 -12.27 9.73
N ARG A 18 0.92 -12.14 8.71
CA ARG A 18 2.08 -11.24 8.71
C ARG A 18 1.77 -9.94 7.98
N LYS A 19 2.17 -8.81 8.57
CA LYS A 19 2.01 -7.49 7.92
C LYS A 19 2.89 -7.44 6.67
N MET A 20 2.38 -6.85 5.59
CA MET A 20 3.19 -6.58 4.39
C MET A 20 4.39 -5.69 4.76
N SER A 21 5.58 -6.09 4.31
CA SER A 21 6.82 -5.38 4.63
C SER A 21 7.65 -5.10 3.37
N LYS A 22 8.07 -3.85 3.21
CA LYS A 22 9.02 -3.44 2.14
C LYS A 22 10.37 -4.14 2.29
N SER A 23 10.79 -4.46 3.52
CA SER A 23 12.08 -5.09 3.80
C SER A 23 12.04 -6.63 3.76
N ASP A 24 10.90 -7.24 3.46
CA ASP A 24 10.85 -8.70 3.28
C ASP A 24 11.74 -9.09 2.08
N PRO A 25 12.67 -10.06 2.23
CA PRO A 25 13.54 -10.49 1.15
C PRO A 25 12.75 -11.12 -0.01
N ASN A 26 11.56 -11.67 0.24
CA ASN A 26 10.70 -12.21 -0.80
C ASN A 26 9.79 -11.11 -1.37
N GLU A 27 10.03 -10.70 -2.61
CA GLU A 27 9.23 -9.67 -3.28
C GLU A 27 7.79 -10.08 -3.56
N ASP A 28 7.49 -11.38 -3.65
CA ASP A 28 6.14 -11.89 -3.91
C ASP A 28 5.20 -11.71 -2.70
N THR A 29 5.72 -11.28 -1.55
CA THR A 29 4.95 -10.98 -0.34
C THR A 29 4.22 -9.63 -0.39
N ARG A 30 4.57 -8.75 -1.33
CA ARG A 30 4.11 -7.36 -1.36
C ARG A 30 3.83 -6.84 -2.76
N ILE A 31 2.91 -5.88 -2.88
CA ILE A 31 2.77 -5.03 -4.06
C ILE A 31 3.44 -3.68 -3.76
N ASN A 32 4.38 -3.25 -4.60
CA ASN A 32 4.91 -1.90 -4.53
C ASN A 32 4.05 -0.96 -5.39
N VAL A 33 3.94 0.30 -5.00
CA VAL A 33 3.19 1.33 -5.76
C VAL A 33 3.72 1.48 -7.20
N VAL A 34 5.01 1.21 -7.40
CA VAL A 34 5.71 1.33 -8.69
C VAL A 34 5.89 -0.01 -9.41
N ASP A 35 5.26 -1.08 -8.94
CA ASP A 35 5.28 -2.36 -9.67
C ASP A 35 4.52 -2.21 -11.00
N GLU A 36 5.14 -2.60 -12.11
CA GLU A 36 4.47 -2.64 -13.41
C GLU A 36 3.38 -3.72 -13.45
N ALA A 37 2.44 -3.61 -14.39
CA ALA A 37 1.28 -4.50 -14.48
C ALA A 37 1.63 -6.00 -14.49
N ASP A 38 2.69 -6.40 -15.20
CA ASP A 38 3.13 -7.79 -15.24
C ASP A 38 3.66 -8.29 -13.88
N ALA A 39 4.33 -7.42 -13.12
CA ALA A 39 4.80 -7.75 -11.78
C ALA A 39 3.62 -7.91 -10.83
N ILE A 40 2.63 -7.01 -10.87
CA ILE A 40 1.39 -7.11 -10.09
C ILE A 40 0.68 -8.43 -10.40
N LYS A 41 0.42 -8.71 -11.69
CA LYS A 41 -0.23 -9.94 -12.15
C LYS A 41 0.48 -11.19 -11.65
N ARG A 42 1.82 -11.22 -11.76
CA ARG A 42 2.64 -12.34 -11.32
C ARG A 42 2.55 -12.56 -9.80
N LYS A 43 2.62 -11.48 -9.01
CA LYS A 43 2.57 -11.53 -7.55
C LYS A 43 1.18 -11.94 -7.04
N VAL A 44 0.12 -11.37 -7.60
CA VAL A 44 -1.28 -11.75 -7.28
C VAL A 44 -1.54 -13.21 -7.67
N LYS A 45 -1.06 -13.66 -8.83
CA LYS A 45 -1.20 -15.07 -9.23
C LYS A 45 -0.58 -16.01 -8.19
N ARG A 46 0.56 -15.64 -7.61
CA ARG A 46 1.32 -16.44 -6.62
C ARG A 46 0.90 -16.23 -5.17
N CYS A 47 -0.05 -15.35 -4.87
CA CYS A 47 -0.47 -15.16 -3.48
C CYS A 47 -1.08 -16.45 -2.90
N THR A 48 -0.86 -16.66 -1.61
CA THR A 48 -1.33 -17.84 -0.87
C THR A 48 -2.85 -17.83 -0.82
N THR A 49 -3.45 -18.96 -1.19
CA THR A 49 -4.90 -19.18 -1.17
C THR A 49 -5.20 -20.62 -0.76
N ASP A 50 -6.38 -20.85 -0.21
CA ASP A 50 -6.85 -22.18 0.13
C ASP A 50 -7.51 -22.89 -1.08
N THR A 51 -8.01 -24.10 -0.86
CA THR A 51 -8.77 -24.88 -1.86
C THR A 51 -10.29 -24.80 -1.63
N ILE A 52 -10.74 -23.94 -0.73
CA ILE A 52 -12.15 -23.81 -0.37
C ILE A 52 -12.85 -22.97 -1.44
N VAL A 53 -14.05 -23.39 -1.84
CA VAL A 53 -14.86 -22.66 -2.82
C VAL A 53 -15.47 -21.42 -2.17
N GLY A 54 -15.44 -20.31 -2.89
CA GLY A 54 -15.97 -19.04 -2.44
C GLY A 54 -15.01 -18.27 -1.53
N ILE A 55 -15.24 -16.96 -1.44
CA ILE A 55 -14.33 -16.02 -0.77
C ILE A 55 -15.10 -15.26 0.30
N GLU A 56 -14.61 -15.34 1.53
CA GLU A 56 -15.33 -14.90 2.73
C GLU A 56 -14.44 -13.99 3.58
N LEU A 57 -15.05 -12.98 4.17
CA LEU A 57 -14.34 -11.95 4.95
C LEU A 57 -14.10 -12.36 6.41
N ASN A 58 -15.06 -13.08 7.00
CA ASN A 58 -15.19 -13.23 8.46
C ASN A 58 -14.78 -14.60 8.99
N ASN A 59 -13.97 -15.35 8.24
CA ASN A 59 -13.45 -16.66 8.66
C ASN A 59 -12.02 -16.52 9.22
N PRO A 60 -11.80 -16.68 10.55
CA PRO A 60 -10.49 -16.56 11.17
C PRO A 60 -9.45 -17.57 10.67
N ASP A 61 -9.91 -18.72 10.17
CA ASP A 61 -9.06 -19.78 9.62
C ASP A 61 -8.64 -19.51 8.18
N ARG A 62 -9.24 -18.48 7.53
CA ARG A 62 -8.93 -18.04 6.16
C ARG A 62 -8.43 -16.59 6.12
N PRO A 63 -7.34 -16.25 6.83
CA PRO A 63 -6.86 -14.87 6.91
C PRO A 63 -6.42 -14.31 5.55
N GLU A 64 -6.00 -15.15 4.60
CA GLU A 64 -5.66 -14.77 3.23
C GLU A 64 -6.89 -14.26 2.46
N ALA A 65 -8.04 -14.93 2.57
CA ALA A 65 -9.29 -14.50 1.94
C ALA A 65 -9.72 -13.13 2.45
N ALA A 66 -9.73 -12.97 3.77
CA ALA A 66 -10.05 -11.68 4.39
C ALA A 66 -9.07 -10.57 3.96
N ASN A 67 -7.77 -10.87 3.87
CA ASN A 67 -6.76 -9.91 3.44
C ASN A 67 -6.98 -9.47 1.99
N LEU A 68 -7.18 -10.43 1.08
CA LEU A 68 -7.32 -10.14 -0.35
C LEU A 68 -8.65 -9.44 -0.65
N LEU A 69 -9.74 -9.77 0.05
CA LEU A 69 -11.01 -9.02 -0.05
C LEU A 69 -10.86 -7.58 0.41
N LYS A 70 -10.18 -7.36 1.54
CA LYS A 70 -9.89 -6.00 2.02
C LYS A 70 -9.02 -5.24 1.03
N LEU A 71 -8.06 -5.91 0.39
CA LEU A 71 -7.22 -5.29 -0.63
C LEU A 71 -8.06 -4.89 -1.85
N LEU A 72 -8.95 -5.79 -2.32
CA LEU A 72 -9.88 -5.50 -3.40
C LEU A 72 -10.74 -4.28 -3.05
N ALA A 73 -11.41 -4.30 -1.91
CA ALA A 73 -12.26 -3.21 -1.42
C ALA A 73 -11.54 -1.86 -1.39
N LEU A 74 -10.26 -1.84 -0.95
CA LEU A 74 -9.47 -0.61 -0.90
C LEU A 74 -9.19 -0.03 -2.29
N VAL A 75 -8.90 -0.87 -3.28
CA VAL A 75 -8.55 -0.40 -4.64
C VAL A 75 -9.76 -0.14 -5.52
N THR A 76 -10.91 -0.72 -5.17
CA THR A 76 -12.20 -0.45 -5.82
C THR A 76 -13.01 0.63 -5.10
N GLU A 77 -12.46 1.23 -4.03
CA GLU A 77 -13.12 2.23 -3.19
C GLU A 77 -14.50 1.79 -2.66
N SER A 78 -14.64 0.48 -2.38
CA SER A 78 -15.85 -0.13 -1.85
C SER A 78 -15.67 -0.60 -0.41
N THR A 79 -16.74 -1.07 0.21
CA THR A 79 -16.67 -1.73 1.52
C THR A 79 -16.18 -3.18 1.37
N PRO A 80 -15.55 -3.77 2.41
CA PRO A 80 -15.21 -5.19 2.42
C PRO A 80 -16.42 -6.11 2.19
N GLU A 81 -17.60 -5.72 2.67
CA GLU A 81 -18.85 -6.44 2.50
C GLU A 81 -19.34 -6.41 1.04
N GLU A 82 -19.23 -5.27 0.36
CA GLU A 82 -19.52 -5.17 -1.08
C GLU A 82 -18.52 -5.99 -1.91
N ALA A 83 -17.24 -5.95 -1.56
CA ALA A 83 -16.21 -6.77 -2.21
C ALA A 83 -16.51 -8.27 -2.05
N GLU A 84 -16.87 -8.71 -0.84
CA GLU A 84 -17.31 -10.10 -0.59
C GLU A 84 -18.53 -10.45 -1.44
N ALA A 85 -19.57 -9.62 -1.42
CA ALA A 85 -20.79 -9.86 -2.20
C ALA A 85 -20.52 -9.99 -3.71
N SER A 86 -19.59 -9.19 -4.25
CA SER A 86 -19.24 -9.21 -5.67
C SER A 86 -18.43 -10.44 -6.13
N CYS A 87 -17.84 -11.17 -5.17
CA CYS A 87 -16.89 -12.26 -5.44
C CYS A 87 -17.20 -13.55 -4.64
N ARG A 88 -18.35 -13.61 -3.96
CA ARG A 88 -18.69 -14.70 -3.03
C ARG A 88 -18.63 -16.08 -3.69
N ASP A 89 -19.11 -16.17 -4.92
CA ASP A 89 -19.17 -17.42 -5.69
C ASP A 89 -17.98 -17.60 -6.65
N ASP A 90 -16.99 -16.69 -6.61
CA ASP A 90 -15.82 -16.81 -7.46
C ASP A 90 -14.90 -17.96 -6.99
N ASN A 91 -14.26 -18.60 -7.96
CA ASN A 91 -13.05 -19.36 -7.68
C ASN A 91 -11.84 -18.42 -7.57
N TRP A 92 -10.75 -18.90 -6.96
CA TRP A 92 -9.52 -18.12 -6.78
C TRP A 92 -8.89 -17.61 -8.07
N GLY A 93 -9.05 -18.31 -9.20
CA GLY A 93 -8.55 -17.85 -10.49
C GLY A 93 -9.27 -16.60 -10.97
N THR A 94 -10.60 -16.64 -10.96
CA THR A 94 -11.47 -15.50 -11.32
C THR A 94 -11.20 -14.31 -10.40
N PHE A 95 -11.19 -14.55 -9.09
CA PHE A 95 -10.95 -13.49 -8.11
C PHE A 95 -9.56 -12.85 -8.23
N LYS A 96 -8.50 -13.66 -8.40
CA LYS A 96 -7.14 -13.12 -8.63
C LYS A 96 -7.07 -12.31 -9.92
N GLY A 97 -7.86 -12.66 -10.94
CA GLY A 97 -8.05 -11.86 -12.15
C GLY A 97 -8.62 -10.48 -11.83
N LYS A 98 -9.79 -10.44 -11.18
CA LYS A 98 -10.47 -9.19 -10.75
C LYS A 98 -9.55 -8.31 -9.89
N LEU A 99 -8.88 -8.89 -8.90
CA LEU A 99 -7.95 -8.17 -8.03
C LEU A 99 -6.75 -7.61 -8.80
N THR A 100 -6.21 -8.36 -9.77
CA THR A 100 -5.11 -7.87 -10.62
C THR A 100 -5.55 -6.67 -11.43
N GLU A 101 -6.70 -6.75 -12.09
CA GLU A 101 -7.24 -5.66 -12.91
C GLU A 101 -7.48 -4.41 -12.07
N ALA A 102 -8.15 -4.55 -10.93
CA ALA A 102 -8.42 -3.45 -10.02
C ALA A 102 -7.14 -2.80 -9.47
N LEU A 103 -6.12 -3.60 -9.11
CA LEU A 103 -4.82 -3.08 -8.66
C LEU A 103 -4.11 -2.28 -9.77
N VAL A 104 -4.10 -2.81 -11.00
CA VAL A 104 -3.46 -2.15 -12.14
C VAL A 104 -4.17 -0.84 -12.45
N GLU A 105 -5.50 -0.85 -12.52
CA GLU A 105 -6.31 0.34 -12.78
C GLU A 105 -6.05 1.43 -11.72
N TYR A 106 -6.07 1.04 -10.43
CA TYR A 106 -5.84 1.95 -9.32
C TYR A 106 -4.44 2.57 -9.31
N LEU A 107 -3.39 1.78 -9.59
CA LEU A 107 -2.00 2.24 -9.51
C LEU A 107 -1.53 2.99 -10.76
N THR A 108 -2.11 2.72 -11.93
CA THR A 108 -1.72 3.35 -13.20
C THR A 108 -1.65 4.89 -13.16
N PRO A 109 -2.66 5.64 -12.65
CA PRO A 109 -2.57 7.09 -12.58
C PRO A 109 -1.47 7.58 -11.64
N ILE A 110 -1.21 6.86 -10.54
CA ILE A 110 -0.15 7.18 -9.58
C ILE A 110 1.22 6.98 -10.24
N GLN A 111 1.41 5.84 -10.92
CA GLN A 111 2.64 5.50 -11.63
C GLN A 111 2.92 6.47 -12.78
N SER A 112 1.89 6.88 -13.52
CA SER A 112 2.01 7.87 -14.59
C SER A 112 2.48 9.23 -14.06
N ARG A 113 1.90 9.68 -12.93
CA ARG A 113 2.34 10.91 -12.27
C ARG A 113 3.75 10.77 -11.71
N TYR A 114 4.09 9.63 -11.13
CA TYR A 114 5.43 9.34 -10.62
C TYR A 114 6.48 9.41 -11.73
N LYS A 115 6.26 8.75 -12.87
CA LYS A 115 7.15 8.78 -14.04
C LYS A 115 7.31 10.19 -14.59
N ARG A 116 6.22 10.97 -14.68
CA ARG A 116 6.28 12.38 -15.10
C ARG A 116 7.14 13.22 -14.15
N LEU A 117 6.97 13.08 -12.84
CA LEU A 117 7.71 13.85 -11.83
C LEU A 117 9.19 13.46 -11.80
N LEU A 118 9.53 12.18 -12.01
CA LEU A 118 10.92 11.75 -12.12
C LEU A 118 11.61 12.28 -13.38
N GLY A 119 10.88 12.48 -14.47
CA GLY A 119 11.41 13.06 -15.70
C GLY A 119 11.68 14.57 -15.62
N ASP A 120 11.22 15.24 -14.57
CA ASP A 120 11.40 16.67 -14.34
C ASP A 120 12.26 16.91 -13.08
N GLU A 121 13.57 16.70 -13.23
CA GLU A 121 14.52 16.87 -12.13
C GLU A 121 14.54 18.29 -11.56
N THR A 122 14.35 19.31 -12.42
CA THR A 122 14.35 20.72 -12.01
C THR A 122 13.19 20.97 -11.07
N TYR A 123 11.97 20.60 -11.47
CA TYR A 123 10.79 20.74 -10.61
C TYR A 123 10.95 19.97 -9.29
N LEU A 124 11.52 18.77 -9.33
CA LEU A 124 11.72 17.97 -8.12
C LEU A 124 12.69 18.65 -7.14
N LYS A 125 13.82 19.17 -7.64
CA LYS A 125 14.80 19.90 -6.83
C LYS A 125 14.19 21.16 -6.22
N GLU A 126 13.49 21.96 -7.02
CA GLU A 126 12.81 23.17 -6.53
C GLU A 126 11.83 22.84 -5.39
N ARG A 127 11.04 21.77 -5.52
CA ARG A 127 10.09 21.36 -4.47
C ARG A 127 10.77 20.86 -3.21
N LEU A 128 11.88 20.15 -3.34
CA LEU A 128 12.69 19.70 -2.21
C LEU A 128 13.36 20.89 -1.49
N GLU A 129 13.86 21.88 -2.23
CA GLU A 129 14.44 23.10 -1.66
C GLU A 129 13.43 23.91 -0.86
N VAL A 130 12.23 24.12 -1.42
CA VAL A 130 11.12 24.80 -0.71
C VAL A 130 10.76 24.04 0.58
N GLY A 131 10.67 22.71 0.50
CA GLY A 131 10.41 21.87 1.68
C GLY A 131 11.53 21.96 2.73
N GLN A 132 12.79 21.97 2.30
CA GLN A 132 13.95 22.09 3.16
C GLN A 132 13.99 23.44 3.89
N ILE A 133 13.72 24.55 3.22
CA ILE A 133 13.70 25.88 3.83
C ILE A 133 12.66 25.91 4.96
N ARG A 134 11.42 25.51 4.66
CA ARG A 134 10.35 25.48 5.65
C ARG A 134 10.64 24.53 6.83
N ALA A 135 11.19 23.35 6.55
CA ALA A 135 11.56 22.40 7.59
C ALA A 135 12.67 22.95 8.50
N ARG A 136 13.66 23.65 7.94
CA ARG A 136 14.75 24.28 8.70
C ARG A 136 14.26 25.42 9.60
N GLU A 137 13.31 26.22 9.15
CA GLU A 137 12.73 27.29 9.97
C GLU A 137 12.09 26.70 11.25
N VAL A 138 11.23 25.70 11.09
CA VAL A 138 10.52 25.06 12.21
C VAL A 138 11.48 24.27 13.11
N ALA A 139 12.36 23.47 12.51
CA ALA A 139 13.32 22.66 13.27
C ALA A 139 14.37 23.53 13.97
N GLY A 140 14.78 24.65 13.36
CA GLY A 140 15.77 25.58 13.89
C GLY A 140 15.29 26.29 15.14
N GLU A 141 14.01 26.69 15.20
CA GLU A 141 13.42 27.25 16.42
C GLU A 141 13.47 26.24 17.58
N THR A 142 13.07 25.00 17.30
CA THR A 142 13.12 23.91 18.29
C THR A 142 14.56 23.64 18.74
N LEU A 143 15.50 23.58 17.80
CA LEU A 143 16.92 23.35 18.09
C LEU A 143 17.50 24.47 18.95
N SER A 144 17.22 25.74 18.61
CA SER A 144 17.70 26.90 19.40
C SER A 144 17.20 26.86 20.84
N ASN A 145 15.94 26.46 21.06
CA ASN A 145 15.39 26.30 22.40
C ASN A 145 16.09 25.18 23.18
N VAL A 146 16.39 24.06 22.53
CA VAL A 146 17.15 22.95 23.13
C VAL A 146 18.58 23.37 23.45
N GLU A 147 19.28 24.03 22.53
CA GLU A 147 20.65 24.52 22.72
C GLU A 147 20.75 25.46 23.93
N LYS A 148 19.84 26.44 24.02
CA LYS A 148 19.76 27.36 25.18
C LYS A 148 19.50 26.61 26.49
N ALA A 149 18.59 25.65 26.50
CA ALA A 149 18.27 24.88 27.69
C ALA A 149 19.44 23.99 28.16
N MET A 150 20.23 23.49 27.21
CA MET A 150 21.38 22.63 27.46
C MET A 150 22.70 23.42 27.71
N GLY A 151 22.68 24.74 27.52
CA GLY A 151 23.89 25.58 27.60
C GLY A 151 24.88 25.36 26.45
N ILE A 152 24.42 24.81 25.32
CA ILE A 152 25.23 24.61 24.12
C ILE A 152 25.25 25.93 23.35
N GLY A 153 26.45 26.42 23.01
CA GLY A 153 26.60 27.68 22.28
C GLY A 153 26.52 28.95 23.13
N LEU A 154 26.66 28.83 24.46
CA LEU A 154 27.19 29.91 25.31
C LEU A 154 28.71 30.01 25.16
#